data_AF-A0A3M1IYL3-F1
#
_entry.id   AF-A0A3M1IYL3-F1
#
_cell.length_a   1.000
_cell.length_b   1.000
_cell.length_c   1.000
_cell.angle_alpha   90.00
_cell.angle_beta   90.00
_cell.angle_gamma   90.00
#
_symmetry.space_group_name_H-M   'P 1'
#
loop_
_entity.id
_entity.type
_entity.pdbx_description
1 polymer ?
#
loop_
_entity_poly.entity_id
_entity_poly.type
_entity_poly.pdbx_seq_one_letter_code
_entity_poly.pdbx_strand_id
1 'polypeptide(L)'
;MNKSVLVAIIFFTFIGFVLFADVLIPEPSTTEAPACLPNCAGQDLSGKKLSGEDLRGVDFSNSDLHFADLNRADLRGANLSGADLRFANLRGVRIDPQTQLDDKWRLVWDIVN
;
A
#
# COMPACT_ATOMS: atom_id res chain seq x y z
N MET A 1 -15.02 -28.28 -8.90
CA MET A 1 -14.26 -28.32 -7.64
C MET A 1 -13.04 -27.43 -7.84
N ASN A 2 -13.09 -26.19 -7.34
CA ASN A 2 -12.15 -25.13 -7.72
C ASN A 2 -10.77 -25.38 -7.09
N LYS A 3 -9.71 -24.98 -7.77
CA LYS A 3 -8.31 -25.17 -7.34
C LYS A 3 -8.06 -24.65 -5.91
N SER A 4 -8.81 -23.65 -5.47
CA SER A 4 -8.78 -23.11 -4.10
C SER A 4 -9.32 -24.07 -3.02
N VAL A 5 -10.27 -24.94 -3.34
CA VAL A 5 -10.81 -25.96 -2.41
C VAL A 5 -9.81 -27.11 -2.24
N LEU A 6 -9.03 -27.41 -3.29
CA LEU A 6 -8.05 -28.48 -3.28
C LEU A 6 -6.82 -28.16 -2.40
N VAL A 7 -6.38 -26.90 -2.36
CA VAL A 7 -5.27 -26.47 -1.49
C VAL A 7 -5.66 -26.53 -0.01
N ALA A 8 -6.88 -26.14 0.34
CA ALA A 8 -7.37 -26.21 1.73
C ALA A 8 -7.39 -27.67 2.26
N ILE A 9 -7.88 -28.62 1.46
CA ILE A 9 -8.02 -30.02 1.88
C ILE A 9 -6.66 -30.71 2.05
N ILE A 10 -5.65 -30.36 1.25
CA ILE A 10 -4.30 -30.96 1.33
C ILE A 10 -3.54 -30.49 2.58
N PHE A 11 -3.82 -29.29 3.10
CA PHE A 11 -3.23 -28.82 4.36
C PHE A 11 -3.82 -29.52 5.60
N PHE A 12 -5.06 -30.02 5.54
CA PHE A 12 -5.73 -30.66 6.67
C PHE A 12 -5.27 -32.08 6.97
N THR A 13 -4.57 -32.76 6.05
CA THR A 13 -4.16 -34.17 6.23
C THR A 13 -2.70 -34.39 6.64
N PHE A 14 -1.91 -33.33 6.85
CA PHE A 14 -0.50 -33.46 7.29
C PHE A 14 -0.17 -32.88 8.67
N ILE A 15 -1.10 -32.23 9.37
CA ILE A 15 -0.88 -31.76 10.74
C ILE A 15 -1.55 -32.73 11.72
N GLY A 16 -0.90 -33.88 11.90
CA GLY A 16 -0.92 -34.54 13.20
C GLY A 16 0.09 -33.84 14.09
N PHE A 17 -0.29 -33.54 15.34
CA PHE A 17 0.58 -33.03 16.40
C PHE A 17 0.87 -31.52 16.33
N VAL A 18 0.08 -30.72 17.04
CA VAL A 18 0.47 -30.10 18.32
C VAL A 18 -0.72 -29.28 18.83
N LEU A 19 -1.16 -29.59 20.06
CA LEU A 19 -1.92 -28.68 20.91
C LEU A 19 -1.18 -27.35 21.03
N PHE A 20 -1.74 -26.25 20.57
CA PHE A 20 -1.57 -24.95 21.23
C PHE A 20 -2.86 -24.14 21.04
N ALA A 21 -3.70 -24.17 22.07
CA ALA A 21 -4.42 -22.95 22.44
C ALA A 21 -3.36 -21.85 22.66
N ASP A 22 -3.66 -20.62 22.26
CA ASP A 22 -2.81 -19.41 22.30
C ASP A 22 -1.89 -19.15 21.10
N VAL A 23 -2.12 -19.78 19.93
CA VAL A 23 -1.71 -19.11 18.69
C VAL A 23 -2.74 -18.04 18.39
N LEU A 24 -2.47 -16.82 18.89
CA LEU A 24 -2.90 -15.58 18.26
C LEU A 24 -2.43 -15.68 16.80
N ILE A 25 -3.24 -16.28 15.93
CA ILE A 25 -3.11 -16.02 14.50
C ILE A 25 -3.50 -14.55 14.42
N PRO A 26 -2.56 -13.62 14.16
CA PRO A 26 -2.98 -12.26 13.89
C PRO A 26 -3.96 -12.35 12.73
N GLU A 27 -5.19 -11.87 12.95
CA GLU A 27 -6.14 -11.64 11.87
C GLU A 27 -5.36 -11.01 10.72
N PRO A 28 -5.43 -11.55 9.48
CA PRO A 28 -4.78 -10.91 8.36
C PRO A 28 -5.28 -9.48 8.32
N SER A 29 -4.36 -8.52 8.50
CA SER A 29 -4.66 -7.10 8.41
C SER A 29 -5.43 -6.89 7.10
N THR A 30 -6.69 -6.47 7.19
CA THR A 30 -7.63 -6.41 6.07
C THR A 30 -7.34 -5.28 5.08
N THR A 31 -6.16 -4.66 5.14
CA THR A 31 -5.65 -3.85 4.04
C THR A 31 -4.77 -4.75 3.17
N GLU A 32 -5.36 -5.33 2.13
CA GLU A 32 -4.57 -5.93 1.05
C GLU A 32 -3.71 -4.82 0.45
N ALA A 33 -2.45 -4.76 0.86
CA ALA A 33 -1.45 -3.88 0.25
C ALA A 33 -1.51 -4.08 -1.28
N PRO A 34 -1.40 -3.01 -2.08
CA PRO A 34 -1.61 -3.12 -3.52
C PRO A 34 -0.65 -4.15 -4.13
N ALA A 35 -1.20 -5.04 -4.96
CA ALA A 35 -0.46 -6.16 -5.57
C ALA A 35 0.76 -5.74 -6.41
N CYS A 36 0.90 -4.44 -6.71
CA CYS A 36 2.00 -3.88 -7.46
C CYS A 36 3.25 -3.57 -6.62
N LEU A 37 3.22 -3.67 -5.28
CA LEU A 37 4.42 -3.37 -4.49
C LEU A 37 5.61 -4.27 -4.85
N PRO A 38 6.85 -3.74 -4.90
CA PRO A 38 7.23 -2.35 -4.63
C PRO A 38 7.21 -1.42 -5.86
N ASN A 39 6.74 -1.88 -7.02
CA ASN A 39 6.72 -1.12 -8.28
C ASN A 39 5.31 -1.01 -8.85
N CYS A 40 4.69 0.13 -8.59
CA CYS A 40 3.37 0.51 -9.04
C CYS A 40 3.40 1.54 -10.18
N ALA A 41 4.54 1.73 -10.86
CA ALA A 41 4.70 2.72 -11.91
C ALA A 41 3.64 2.54 -13.03
N GLY A 42 3.00 3.64 -13.42
CA GLY A 42 1.98 3.66 -14.48
C GLY A 42 0.67 2.94 -14.15
N GLN A 43 0.49 2.43 -12.92
CA GLN A 43 -0.74 1.74 -12.52
C GLN A 43 -1.88 2.72 -12.25
N ASP A 44 -3.11 2.25 -12.46
CA ASP A 44 -4.31 2.91 -11.96
C ASP A 44 -4.52 2.52 -10.49
N LEU A 45 -4.23 3.46 -9.60
CA LEU A 45 -4.44 3.39 -8.16
C LEU A 45 -5.47 4.43 -7.71
N SER A 46 -6.32 4.88 -8.61
CA SER A 46 -7.32 5.88 -8.31
C SER A 46 -8.29 5.41 -7.23
N GLY A 47 -8.62 6.31 -6.30
CA GLY A 47 -9.52 6.05 -5.18
C GLY A 47 -9.03 4.97 -4.19
N LYS A 48 -7.80 4.47 -4.32
CA LYS A 48 -7.28 3.42 -3.43
C LYS A 48 -7.17 3.94 -2.00
N LYS A 49 -7.49 3.07 -1.04
CA LYS A 49 -7.29 3.31 0.39
C LYS A 49 -5.89 2.87 0.77
N LEU A 50 -5.01 3.85 0.96
CA LEU A 50 -3.59 3.66 1.29
C LEU A 50 -3.24 4.41 2.60
N SER A 51 -4.25 4.70 3.43
CA SER A 51 -4.06 5.50 4.62
C SER A 51 -3.32 4.74 5.70
N GLY A 52 -2.28 5.37 6.25
CA GLY A 52 -1.39 4.78 7.26
C GLY A 52 -0.44 3.69 6.73
N GLU A 53 -0.47 3.39 5.44
CA GLU A 53 0.35 2.34 4.84
C GLU A 53 1.84 2.70 4.83
N ASP A 54 2.69 1.67 4.94
CA ASP A 54 4.14 1.77 4.75
C ASP A 54 4.47 1.64 3.26
N LEU A 55 4.67 2.79 2.61
CA LEU A 55 4.94 2.90 1.18
C LEU A 55 6.35 3.44 0.91
N ARG A 56 7.27 3.21 1.85
CA ARG A 56 8.66 3.68 1.74
C ARG A 56 9.35 3.05 0.55
N GLY A 57 10.02 3.88 -0.26
CA GLY A 57 10.80 3.42 -1.41
C GLY A 57 9.99 2.84 -2.58
N VAL A 58 8.65 2.93 -2.54
CA VAL A 58 7.79 2.41 -3.61
C VAL A 58 7.90 3.30 -4.85
N ASP A 59 7.90 2.68 -6.03
CA ASP A 59 7.83 3.39 -7.30
C ASP A 59 6.37 3.58 -7.73
N PHE A 60 5.88 4.81 -7.70
CA PHE A 60 4.59 5.28 -8.21
C PHE A 60 4.77 6.21 -9.41
N SER A 61 5.91 6.16 -10.11
CA SER A 61 6.15 7.06 -11.23
C SER A 61 5.09 6.90 -12.31
N ASN A 62 4.54 8.02 -12.78
CA ASN A 62 3.45 8.08 -13.77
C ASN A 62 2.15 7.34 -13.39
N SER A 63 1.98 6.93 -12.13
CA SER A 63 0.76 6.26 -11.68
C SER A 63 -0.40 7.24 -11.54
N ASP A 64 -1.63 6.74 -11.74
CA ASP A 64 -2.84 7.50 -11.44
C ASP A 64 -3.21 7.27 -9.96
N LEU A 65 -3.07 8.31 -9.13
CA LEU A 65 -3.45 8.32 -7.72
C LEU A 65 -4.61 9.30 -7.47
N HIS A 66 -5.40 9.62 -8.50
CA HIS A 66 -6.50 10.56 -8.34
C HIS A 66 -7.52 10.02 -7.31
N PHE A 67 -8.02 10.88 -6.42
CA PHE A 67 -8.86 10.49 -5.27
C PHE A 67 -8.27 9.46 -4.28
N ALA A 68 -6.99 9.08 -4.39
CA ALA A 68 -6.39 8.13 -3.45
C ALA A 68 -6.37 8.68 -2.02
N ASP A 69 -6.69 7.85 -1.04
CA ASP A 69 -6.56 8.19 0.37
C ASP A 69 -5.16 7.81 0.87
N LEU A 70 -4.25 8.78 0.90
CA LEU A 70 -2.88 8.63 1.39
C LEU A 70 -2.73 9.15 2.84
N ASN A 71 -3.82 9.35 3.57
CA ASN A 71 -3.77 9.96 4.89
C ASN A 71 -2.77 9.23 5.80
N ARG A 72 -1.80 9.95 6.36
CA ARG A 72 -0.77 9.39 7.26
C ARG A 72 0.11 8.29 6.66
N ALA A 73 0.11 8.10 5.33
CA ALA A 73 1.00 7.15 4.68
C ALA A 73 2.48 7.57 4.81
N ASP A 74 3.38 6.59 4.82
CA ASP A 74 4.82 6.82 4.85
C ASP A 74 5.41 6.66 3.46
N LEU A 75 5.72 7.78 2.78
CA LEU A 75 6.26 7.85 1.42
C LEU A 75 7.74 8.24 1.40
N ARG A 76 8.47 8.07 2.51
CA ARG A 76 9.91 8.38 2.57
C ARG A 76 10.69 7.58 1.53
N GLY A 77 11.49 8.25 0.72
CA GLY A 77 12.22 7.65 -0.41
C GLY A 77 11.37 7.11 -1.58
N ALA A 78 10.05 7.28 -1.57
CA ALA A 78 9.20 6.85 -2.69
C ALA A 78 9.41 7.71 -3.95
N ASN A 79 9.14 7.14 -5.12
CA ASN A 79 9.16 7.87 -6.39
C ASN A 79 7.74 8.17 -6.86
N LEU A 80 7.32 9.43 -6.88
CA LEU A 80 6.02 9.88 -7.40
C LEU A 80 6.15 10.81 -8.61
N SER A 81 7.30 10.81 -9.30
CA SER A 81 7.50 11.66 -10.48
C SER A 81 6.46 11.40 -11.55
N GLY A 82 5.77 12.45 -12.00
CA GLY A 82 4.70 12.36 -12.99
C GLY A 82 3.41 11.70 -12.51
N ALA A 83 3.29 11.35 -11.23
CA ALA A 83 2.05 10.78 -10.68
C ALA A 83 0.93 11.83 -10.62
N ASP A 84 -0.29 11.40 -10.87
CA ASP A 84 -1.47 12.27 -10.72
C ASP A 84 -2.06 12.17 -9.31
N LEU A 85 -1.83 13.19 -8.48
CA LEU A 85 -2.33 13.28 -7.11
C LEU A 85 -3.56 14.20 -6.98
N ARG A 86 -4.26 14.52 -8.08
CA ARG A 86 -5.47 15.36 -8.02
C ARG A 86 -6.50 14.73 -7.08
N PHE A 87 -7.00 15.53 -6.14
CA PHE A 87 -7.97 15.12 -5.12
C PHE A 87 -7.49 14.01 -4.15
N ALA A 88 -6.20 13.65 -4.17
CA ALA A 88 -5.65 12.72 -3.20
C ALA A 88 -5.59 13.36 -1.80
N ASN A 89 -5.80 12.55 -0.75
CA ASN A 89 -5.70 13.00 0.63
C ASN A 89 -4.25 12.91 1.13
N LEU A 90 -3.53 14.02 1.09
CA LEU A 90 -2.10 14.09 1.48
C LEU A 90 -1.87 14.47 2.96
N ARG A 91 -2.93 14.54 3.78
CA ARG A 91 -2.81 14.97 5.17
C ARG A 91 -2.05 13.94 6.02
N GLY A 92 -1.08 14.39 6.79
CA GLY A 92 -0.22 13.57 7.64
C GLY A 92 0.78 12.71 6.87
N VAL A 93 0.87 12.82 5.54
CA VAL A 93 1.83 12.07 4.72
C VAL A 93 3.24 12.41 5.16
N ARG A 94 4.09 11.40 5.31
CA ARG A 94 5.50 11.58 5.65
C ARG A 94 6.33 11.46 4.38
N ILE A 95 7.05 12.52 4.04
CA ILE A 95 8.08 12.52 2.98
C ILE A 95 9.44 12.87 3.59
N ASP A 96 10.51 12.60 2.84
CA ASP A 96 11.86 13.05 3.17
C ASP A 96 12.54 13.67 1.93
N PRO A 97 13.79 14.18 2.05
CA PRO A 97 14.50 14.72 0.89
C PRO A 97 14.80 13.71 -0.23
N GLN A 98 14.64 12.40 0.01
CA GLN A 98 14.83 11.36 -1.02
C GLN A 98 13.52 11.06 -1.77
N THR A 99 12.36 11.41 -1.21
CA THR A 99 11.07 11.28 -1.89
C THR A 99 11.06 12.15 -3.14
N GLN A 100 10.88 11.52 -4.30
CA GLN A 100 10.75 12.22 -5.58
C GLN A 100 9.30 12.62 -5.77
N LEU A 101 9.06 13.93 -5.90
CA LEU A 101 7.73 14.51 -5.99
C LEU A 101 7.84 15.79 -6.81
N ASP A 102 6.97 15.95 -7.80
CA ASP A 102 6.96 17.14 -8.66
C ASP A 102 6.71 18.41 -7.83
N ASP A 103 7.32 19.54 -8.22
CA ASP A 103 7.28 20.82 -7.48
C ASP A 103 5.87 21.24 -7.06
N LYS A 104 4.90 21.03 -7.96
CA LYS A 104 3.48 21.28 -7.70
C LYS A 104 2.99 20.50 -6.47
N TRP A 105 3.25 19.20 -6.43
CA TRP A 105 2.75 18.33 -5.37
C TRP A 105 3.54 18.51 -4.08
N ARG A 106 4.81 18.88 -4.17
CA ARG A 106 5.60 19.30 -3.00
C ARG A 106 5.00 20.54 -2.34
N LEU A 107 4.65 21.57 -3.11
CA LEU A 107 3.97 22.75 -2.58
C LEU A 107 2.62 22.40 -1.92
N VAL A 108 1.82 21.52 -2.54
CA VAL A 108 0.54 21.07 -1.94
C VAL A 108 0.80 20.35 -0.62
N TRP A 109 1.82 19.49 -0.56
CA TRP A 109 2.19 18.81 0.68
C TRP A 109 2.59 19.80 1.78
N ASP A 110 3.40 20.81 1.47
CA ASP A 110 3.82 21.88 2.41
C ASP A 110 2.64 22.72 2.94
N ILE A 111 1.55 22.84 2.17
CA ILE A 111 0.36 23.59 2.58
C ILE A 111 -0.49 22.79 3.57
N VAL A 112 -0.52 21.46 3.45
CA VAL A 112 -1.44 20.59 4.20
C VAL A 112 -0.79 19.82 5.35
N ASN A 113 0.53 19.94 5.53
CA ASN A 113 1.33 19.30 6.60
C ASN A 113 2.25 20.31 7.28
#